data_AF-A0AAU9WIQ1-F1
#
_entry.id   AF-A0AAU9WIQ1-F1
#
_cell.length_a   1.000
_cell.length_b   1.000
_cell.length_c   1.000
_cell.angle_alpha   90.00
_cell.angle_beta   90.00
_cell.angle_gamma   90.00
#
_symmetry.space_group_name_H-M   'P 1'
#
loop_
_entity.id
_entity.type
_entity.pdbx_description
1 polymer ?
#
loop_
_entity_poly.entity_id
_entity_poly.type
_entity_poly.pdbx_seq_one_letter_code
_entity_poly.pdbx_strand_id
1 'polypeptide(L)'
;MAERRVNDRGQNQDDNAVPAAIRNSNMSEECIVLLEELIRSNRALASENEKLRQQQERSNKSNLEALQRIENRLETGDNGAKVRRRQNRQKRRTIVVPPACRRAVRRIYKLLLKKDDFGGFYLDEEVNSDNNYGVFERTVEQVVHQQGGPEKCPWTKDIIEGLIIPFSCLLYIFVFSEVNETNYSPGAGQLG
;
A
#
# COMPACT_ATOMS: atom_id res chain seq x y z
N MET A 1 50.86 40.57 89.91
CA MET A 1 49.77 39.62 90.25
C MET A 1 48.59 40.00 89.37
N ALA A 2 48.40 39.48 88.15
CA ALA A 2 48.23 38.10 87.69
C ALA A 2 46.99 37.42 88.29
N GLU A 3 45.93 37.27 87.48
CA GLU A 3 44.99 36.15 87.33
C GLU A 3 43.83 36.60 86.41
N ARG A 4 43.85 36.35 85.09
CA ARG A 4 43.42 35.13 84.35
C ARG A 4 42.07 34.54 84.78
N ARG A 5 41.03 34.73 83.95
CA ARG A 5 40.09 33.69 83.45
C ARG A 5 39.62 34.12 82.04
N VAL A 6 40.25 33.63 80.97
CA VAL A 6 39.93 32.41 80.21
C VAL A 6 38.65 32.58 79.38
N ASN A 7 38.85 32.88 78.08
CA ASN A 7 37.95 32.46 77.00
C ASN A 7 37.76 30.94 77.06
N ASP A 8 36.56 30.42 76.77
CA ASP A 8 36.32 29.57 75.58
C ASP A 8 34.91 28.94 75.60
N ARG A 9 34.40 28.70 74.39
CA ARG A 9 33.34 27.76 73.98
C ARG A 9 31.87 28.12 74.24
N GLY A 10 31.29 28.67 73.18
CA GLY A 10 30.78 27.76 72.15
C GLY A 10 29.28 27.87 71.91
N GLN A 11 28.94 28.38 70.74
CA GLN A 11 27.90 27.79 69.89
C GLN A 11 28.07 28.35 68.49
N ASN A 12 28.74 27.57 67.64
CA ASN A 12 28.40 27.53 66.23
C ASN A 12 26.92 27.12 66.16
N GLN A 13 26.06 28.01 65.67
CA GLN A 13 24.82 27.63 65.04
C GLN A 13 24.76 28.38 63.73
N ASP A 14 25.16 27.64 62.69
CA ASP A 14 24.62 27.81 61.36
C ASP A 14 23.11 27.99 61.48
N ASP A 15 22.59 29.15 61.11
CA ASP A 15 21.21 29.28 60.69
C ASP A 15 21.10 30.57 59.88
N ASN A 16 21.52 30.46 58.62
CA ASN A 16 21.08 31.33 57.54
C ASN A 16 19.59 31.05 57.27
N ALA A 17 18.76 31.05 58.32
CA ALA A 17 17.34 30.74 58.29
C ALA A 17 16.61 31.99 57.78
N VAL A 18 16.48 32.05 56.46
CA VAL A 18 15.70 33.08 55.77
C VAL A 18 14.34 33.22 56.47
N PRO A 19 13.93 34.42 56.93
CA PRO A 19 12.69 34.62 57.66
C PRO A 19 11.50 33.97 56.95
N ALA A 20 10.64 33.27 57.69
CA ALA A 20 9.46 32.57 57.13
C ALA A 20 8.55 33.49 56.30
N ALA A 21 8.51 34.79 56.63
CA ALA A 21 7.80 35.79 55.86
C ALA A 21 8.38 36.01 54.45
N ILE A 22 9.71 36.00 54.30
CA ILE A 22 10.39 36.13 53.00
C ILE A 22 10.18 34.85 52.19
N ARG A 23 10.26 33.67 52.83
CA ARG A 23 9.94 32.39 52.17
C ARG A 23 8.48 32.35 51.70
N ASN A 24 7.53 32.78 52.51
CA ASN A 24 6.11 32.84 52.12
C ASN A 24 5.83 33.87 51.00
N SER A 25 6.55 35.01 50.99
CA SER A 25 6.46 35.99 49.89
C SER A 25 6.99 35.40 48.57
N ASN A 26 8.15 34.76 48.61
CA ASN A 26 8.76 34.15 47.43
C ASN A 26 7.89 33.00 46.88
N MET A 27 7.36 32.14 47.76
CA MET A 27 6.42 31.09 47.37
C MET A 27 5.12 31.66 46.78
N SER A 28 4.64 32.81 47.28
CA SER A 28 3.47 33.50 46.72
C SER A 28 3.76 34.06 45.32
N GLU A 29 4.95 34.63 45.10
CA GLU A 29 5.38 35.16 43.80
C GLU A 29 5.56 34.03 42.76
N GLU A 30 6.17 32.91 43.15
CA GLU A 30 6.29 31.71 42.29
C GLU A 30 4.92 31.13 41.91
N CYS A 31 3.98 31.08 42.86
CA CYS A 31 2.60 30.67 42.57
C CYS A 31 1.92 31.59 41.55
N ILE A 32 2.14 32.91 41.64
CA ILE A 32 1.58 33.89 40.70
C ILE A 32 2.13 33.67 39.29
N VAL A 33 3.45 33.50 39.16
CA VAL A 33 4.10 33.23 37.86
C VAL A 33 3.55 31.96 37.20
N LEU A 34 3.40 30.87 37.98
CA LEU A 34 2.83 29.61 37.50
C LEU A 34 1.36 29.77 37.05
N LEU A 35 0.55 30.53 37.80
CA LEU A 35 -0.83 30.85 37.44
C LEU A 35 -0.91 31.63 36.13
N GLU A 36 -0.04 32.63 35.94
CA GLU A 36 0.02 33.41 34.70
C GLU A 36 0.45 32.56 33.50
N GLU A 37 1.40 31.64 33.69
CA GLU A 37 1.84 30.72 32.64
C GLU A 37 0.77 29.68 32.29
N LEU A 38 0.04 29.18 33.30
CA LEU A 38 -1.10 28.29 33.10
C LEU A 38 -2.24 29.00 32.36
N ILE A 39 -2.55 30.25 32.69
CA ILE A 39 -3.55 31.06 31.97
C ILE A 39 -3.13 31.29 30.52
N ARG A 40 -1.85 31.62 30.27
CA ARG A 40 -1.31 31.77 28.91
C ARG A 40 -1.42 30.47 28.11
N SER A 41 -1.01 29.36 28.70
CA SER A 41 -1.08 28.03 28.07
C SER A 41 -2.53 27.63 27.77
N ASN A 42 -3.45 27.84 28.71
CA ASN A 42 -4.86 27.52 28.52
C ASN A 42 -5.48 28.33 27.38
N ARG A 43 -5.15 29.63 27.26
CA ARG A 43 -5.58 30.46 26.13
C ARG A 43 -5.03 29.96 24.79
N ALA A 44 -3.77 29.53 24.75
CA ALA A 44 -3.16 28.96 23.54
C ALA A 44 -3.87 27.66 23.13
N LEU A 45 -4.11 26.75 24.08
CA LEU A 45 -4.83 25.50 23.86
C LEU A 45 -6.29 25.74 23.41
N ALA A 46 -6.96 26.75 23.95
CA ALA A 46 -8.31 27.11 23.51
C ALA A 46 -8.32 27.59 22.05
N SER A 47 -7.34 28.42 21.67
CA SER A 47 -7.16 28.86 20.28
C SER A 47 -6.82 27.69 19.34
N GLU A 48 -5.97 26.76 19.77
CA GLU A 48 -5.61 25.58 18.96
C GLU A 48 -6.80 24.65 18.76
N ASN A 49 -7.56 24.37 19.82
CA ASN A 49 -8.79 23.58 19.72
C ASN A 49 -9.80 24.19 18.75
N GLU A 50 -9.94 25.52 18.75
CA GLU A 50 -10.82 26.21 17.81
C GLU A 50 -10.35 26.02 16.36
N LYS A 51 -9.04 26.13 16.10
CA LYS A 51 -8.47 25.88 14.76
C LYS A 51 -8.68 24.44 14.31
N LEU A 52 -8.48 23.47 15.21
CA LEU A 52 -8.68 22.05 14.90
C LEU A 52 -10.14 21.76 14.56
N ARG A 53 -11.09 22.34 15.31
CA ARG A 53 -12.52 22.22 15.01
C ARG A 53 -12.86 22.78 13.63
N GLN A 54 -12.37 23.98 13.30
CA GLN A 54 -12.58 24.58 11.99
C GLN A 54 -11.95 23.76 10.86
N GLN A 55 -10.75 23.20 11.06
CA GLN A 55 -10.12 22.33 10.08
C GLN A 55 -10.91 21.04 9.86
N GLN A 56 -11.39 20.42 10.94
CA GLN A 56 -12.21 19.22 10.86
C GLN A 56 -13.53 19.50 10.14
N GLU A 57 -14.20 20.61 10.43
CA GLU A 57 -15.44 21.00 9.74
C GLU A 57 -15.22 21.23 8.24
N ARG A 58 -14.14 21.93 7.86
CA ARG A 58 -13.76 22.11 6.46
C ARG A 58 -13.48 20.79 5.76
N SER A 59 -12.78 19.88 6.44
CA SER A 59 -12.44 18.56 5.90
C SER A 59 -13.68 17.69 5.72
N ASN A 60 -14.57 17.69 6.72
CA ASN A 60 -15.85 16.98 6.67
C ASN A 60 -16.75 17.51 5.55
N LYS A 61 -16.82 18.84 5.39
CA LYS A 61 -17.57 19.47 4.29
C LYS A 61 -17.00 19.06 2.93
N SER A 62 -15.69 19.15 2.75
CA SER A 62 -15.03 18.72 1.51
C SER A 62 -15.25 17.24 1.21
N ASN A 63 -15.19 16.39 2.23
CA ASN A 63 -15.42 14.95 2.10
C ASN A 63 -16.87 14.66 1.72
N LEU A 64 -17.84 15.34 2.35
CA LEU A 64 -19.25 15.22 2.02
C LEU A 64 -19.53 15.64 0.57
N GLU A 65 -18.96 16.75 0.11
CA GLU A 65 -19.07 17.21 -1.27
C GLU A 65 -18.44 16.20 -2.25
N ALA A 66 -17.31 15.58 -1.90
CA ALA A 66 -16.69 14.55 -2.72
C ALA A 66 -17.55 13.29 -2.81
N LEU A 67 -18.15 12.87 -1.70
CA LEU A 67 -19.08 11.73 -1.66
C LEU A 67 -20.32 12.00 -2.50
N GLN A 68 -20.93 13.18 -2.38
CA GLN A 68 -22.08 13.58 -3.20
C GLN A 68 -21.73 13.61 -4.69
N ARG A 69 -20.53 14.07 -5.07
CA ARG A 69 -20.05 14.00 -6.47
C ARG A 69 -19.91 12.57 -6.96
N ILE A 70 -19.47 11.65 -6.11
CA ILE A 70 -19.36 10.23 -6.46
C ILE A 70 -20.76 9.63 -6.62
N GLU A 71 -21.66 9.87 -5.69
CA GLU A 71 -23.05 9.42 -5.71
C GLU A 71 -23.77 9.91 -6.97
N ASN A 72 -23.72 11.20 -7.26
CA ASN A 72 -24.31 11.77 -8.48
C ASN A 72 -23.76 11.13 -9.77
N ARG A 73 -22.47 10.78 -9.80
CA ARG A 73 -21.86 10.08 -10.95
C ARG A 73 -22.31 8.63 -11.08
N LEU A 74 -22.61 7.97 -9.96
CA LEU A 74 -23.16 6.62 -9.95
C LEU A 74 -24.62 6.64 -10.41
N GLU A 75 -25.43 7.58 -9.90
CA GLU A 75 -26.85 7.72 -10.25
C GLU A 75 -27.06 8.15 -11.71
N THR A 76 -26.24 9.08 -12.21
CA THR A 76 -26.33 9.55 -13.61
C THR A 76 -25.79 8.51 -14.62
N GLY A 77 -25.28 7.36 -14.15
CA GLY A 77 -24.74 6.31 -15.01
C GLY A 77 -23.58 6.83 -15.87
N ASP A 78 -22.44 7.11 -15.24
CA ASP A 78 -21.23 7.66 -15.87
C ASP A 78 -20.72 6.82 -17.07
N ASN A 79 -21.31 7.08 -18.25
CA ASN A 79 -20.87 6.57 -19.54
C ASN A 79 -19.52 7.20 -19.97
N GLY A 80 -19.11 8.31 -19.36
CA GLY A 80 -17.84 9.00 -19.59
C GLY A 80 -16.64 8.26 -18.97
N ALA A 81 -16.80 7.63 -17.81
CA ALA A 81 -15.76 6.80 -17.19
C ALA A 81 -15.39 5.57 -18.05
N LYS A 82 -16.37 5.00 -18.77
CA LYS A 82 -16.10 3.91 -19.73
C LYS A 82 -15.24 4.39 -20.90
N VAL A 83 -15.48 5.60 -21.41
CA VAL A 83 -14.68 6.21 -22.49
C VAL A 83 -13.26 6.56 -22.02
N ARG A 84 -13.12 7.12 -20.82
CA ARG A 84 -11.82 7.51 -20.24
C ARG A 84 -10.95 6.30 -19.87
N ARG A 85 -11.54 5.22 -19.33
CA ARG A 85 -10.83 3.95 -19.10
C ARG A 85 -10.31 3.35 -20.42
N ARG A 86 -11.05 3.51 -21.52
CA ARG A 86 -10.62 3.05 -22.85
C ARG A 86 -9.40 3.81 -23.36
N GLN A 87 -9.38 5.13 -23.19
CA GLN A 87 -8.27 5.98 -23.64
C GLN A 87 -6.99 5.81 -22.81
N ASN A 88 -7.11 5.58 -21.49
CA ASN A 88 -5.92 5.39 -20.66
C ASN A 88 -5.27 4.00 -20.85
N ARG A 89 -6.04 2.99 -21.29
CA ARG A 89 -5.51 1.69 -21.74
C ARG A 89 -4.67 1.84 -23.02
N GLN A 90 -4.92 2.87 -23.82
CA GLN A 90 -4.24 3.14 -25.09
C GLN A 90 -2.88 3.84 -24.91
N LYS A 91 -2.59 4.39 -23.73
CA LYS A 91 -1.35 5.16 -23.45
C LYS A 91 -0.23 4.34 -22.79
N ARG A 92 -0.51 3.09 -22.38
CA ARG A 92 0.56 2.08 -22.34
C ARG A 92 0.89 1.81 -23.79
N ARG A 93 2.14 2.04 -24.22
CA ARG A 93 2.61 1.62 -25.55
C ARG A 93 2.17 0.17 -25.69
N THR A 94 1.11 -0.09 -26.45
CA THR A 94 0.62 -1.45 -26.67
C THR A 94 1.74 -2.14 -27.41
N ILE A 95 2.57 -2.89 -26.69
CA ILE A 95 3.63 -3.66 -27.29
C ILE A 95 2.90 -4.63 -28.22
N VAL A 96 2.99 -4.36 -29.51
CA VAL A 96 2.32 -5.18 -30.53
C VAL A 96 3.11 -6.47 -30.58
N VAL A 97 2.65 -7.46 -29.82
CA VAL A 97 3.35 -8.74 -29.80
C VAL A 97 3.18 -9.41 -31.16
N PRO A 98 4.26 -9.83 -31.83
CA PRO A 98 4.14 -10.52 -33.12
C PRO A 98 3.31 -11.82 -33.00
N PRO A 99 2.47 -12.16 -33.99
CA PRO A 99 1.71 -13.42 -34.00
C PRO A 99 2.60 -14.66 -33.87
N ALA A 100 3.81 -14.63 -34.42
CA ALA A 100 4.78 -15.72 -34.31
C ALA A 100 5.22 -15.94 -32.85
N CYS A 101 5.47 -14.87 -32.11
CA CYS A 101 5.81 -14.92 -30.69
C CYS A 101 4.68 -15.57 -29.87
N ARG A 102 3.43 -15.12 -30.09
CA ARG A 102 2.24 -15.73 -29.46
C ARG A 102 2.15 -17.23 -29.69
N ARG A 103 2.33 -17.68 -30.94
CA ARG A 103 2.26 -19.10 -31.31
C ARG A 103 3.40 -19.90 -30.67
N ALA A 104 4.61 -19.34 -30.61
CA ALA A 104 5.76 -19.99 -30.00
C ALA A 104 5.54 -20.21 -28.50
N VAL A 105 5.16 -19.17 -27.75
CA VAL A 105 4.86 -19.27 -26.31
C VAL A 105 3.76 -20.28 -26.05
N ARG A 106 2.66 -20.25 -26.83
CA ARG A 106 1.56 -21.21 -26.70
C ARG A 106 2.01 -22.65 -26.93
N ARG A 107 2.84 -22.88 -27.94
CA ARG A 107 3.36 -24.21 -28.26
C ARG A 107 4.22 -24.74 -27.11
N ILE A 108 5.14 -23.93 -26.60
CA ILE A 108 6.01 -24.29 -25.48
C ILE A 108 5.20 -24.57 -24.23
N TYR A 109 4.26 -23.68 -23.89
CA TYR A 109 3.40 -23.87 -22.73
C TYR A 109 2.63 -25.21 -22.80
N LYS A 110 2.07 -25.56 -23.96
CA LYS A 110 1.42 -26.87 -24.17
C LYS A 110 2.38 -28.06 -24.04
N LEU A 111 3.64 -27.90 -24.43
CA LEU A 111 4.65 -28.95 -24.25
C LEU A 111 5.07 -29.08 -22.77
N LEU A 112 5.16 -27.96 -22.05
CA LEU A 112 5.47 -27.96 -20.63
C LEU A 112 4.33 -28.58 -19.82
N LEU A 113 3.06 -28.28 -20.13
CA LEU A 113 1.89 -28.90 -19.49
C LEU A 113 1.84 -30.43 -19.60
N LYS A 114 2.55 -31.04 -20.55
CA LYS A 114 2.63 -32.50 -20.69
C LYS A 114 3.69 -33.12 -19.77
N LYS A 115 4.52 -32.31 -19.12
CA LYS A 115 5.54 -32.79 -18.20
C LYS A 115 4.98 -32.79 -16.78
N ASP A 116 5.30 -33.83 -16.02
CA ASP A 116 4.85 -33.97 -14.63
C ASP A 116 5.40 -32.88 -13.69
N ASP A 117 6.46 -32.17 -14.11
CA ASP A 117 7.15 -31.14 -13.34
C ASP A 117 6.62 -29.71 -13.60
N PHE A 118 5.49 -29.55 -14.30
CA PHE A 118 4.93 -28.25 -14.67
C PHE A 118 3.41 -28.23 -14.51
N GLY A 119 2.93 -27.58 -13.44
CA GLY A 119 1.51 -27.47 -13.11
C GLY A 119 0.72 -26.42 -13.92
N GLY A 120 1.40 -25.61 -14.73
CA GLY A 120 0.77 -24.48 -15.43
C GLY A 120 0.39 -23.33 -14.49
N PHE A 121 -0.46 -22.43 -14.97
CA PHE A 121 -0.92 -21.27 -14.19
C PHE A 121 -1.94 -21.66 -13.12
N TYR A 122 -1.78 -21.09 -11.93
CA TYR A 122 -2.71 -21.16 -10.81
C TYR A 122 -3.84 -20.15 -11.04
N LEU A 123 -5.04 -20.66 -11.35
CA LEU A 123 -6.20 -19.85 -11.77
C LEU A 123 -6.89 -19.13 -10.62
N ASP A 124 -6.60 -19.54 -9.39
CA ASP A 124 -7.03 -18.95 -8.12
C ASP A 124 -6.16 -17.76 -7.69
N GLU A 125 -5.01 -17.57 -8.33
CA GLU A 125 -4.09 -16.47 -8.07
C GLU A 125 -4.12 -15.39 -9.16
N GLU A 126 -3.66 -14.18 -8.81
CA GLU A 126 -3.49 -13.11 -9.79
C GLU A 126 -2.41 -13.46 -10.83
N VAL A 127 -2.51 -12.90 -12.03
CA VAL A 127 -1.58 -13.16 -13.15
C VAL A 127 -0.14 -12.75 -12.79
N ASN A 128 0.00 -11.77 -11.92
CA ASN A 128 1.24 -11.21 -11.40
C ASN A 128 1.62 -11.76 -10.01
N SER A 129 0.99 -12.85 -9.55
CA SER A 129 1.48 -13.57 -8.36
C SER A 129 2.85 -14.17 -8.65
N ASP A 130 3.68 -14.35 -7.62
CA ASP A 130 5.03 -14.90 -7.78
C ASP A 130 5.01 -16.30 -8.41
N ASN A 131 4.01 -17.13 -8.06
CA ASN A 131 3.85 -18.46 -8.62
C ASN A 131 3.54 -18.41 -10.12
N ASN A 132 2.55 -17.61 -10.52
CA ASN A 132 2.18 -17.45 -11.93
C ASN A 132 3.29 -16.77 -12.75
N TYR A 133 4.01 -15.83 -12.14
CA TYR A 133 5.16 -15.21 -12.75
C TYR A 133 6.29 -16.23 -12.99
N GLY A 134 6.55 -17.14 -12.03
CA GLY A 134 7.52 -18.23 -12.20
C GLY A 134 7.15 -19.22 -13.32
N VAL A 135 5.87 -19.58 -13.45
CA VAL A 135 5.34 -20.39 -14.56
C VAL A 135 5.57 -19.70 -15.90
N PHE A 136 5.34 -18.39 -15.94
CA PHE A 136 5.58 -17.58 -17.13
C PHE A 136 7.07 -17.51 -17.48
N GLU A 137 7.95 -17.18 -16.53
CA GLU A 137 9.40 -17.10 -16.77
C GLU A 137 9.96 -18.41 -17.30
N ARG A 138 9.58 -19.54 -16.71
CA ARG A 138 9.98 -20.87 -17.18
C ARG A 138 9.53 -21.15 -18.61
N THR A 139 8.33 -20.68 -18.98
CA THR A 139 7.83 -20.78 -20.35
C THR A 139 8.66 -19.91 -21.30
N VAL A 140 8.97 -18.67 -20.90
CA VAL A 140 9.78 -17.73 -21.69
C VAL A 140 11.19 -18.26 -21.91
N GLU A 141 11.84 -18.76 -20.87
CA GLU A 141 13.17 -19.34 -20.94
C GLU A 141 13.24 -20.44 -22.01
N GLN A 142 12.24 -21.32 -22.04
CA GLN A 142 12.18 -22.40 -23.02
C GLN A 142 11.86 -21.93 -24.44
N VAL A 143 11.08 -20.86 -24.59
CA VAL A 143 10.87 -20.20 -25.88
C VAL A 143 12.19 -19.64 -26.41
N VAL A 144 12.93 -18.91 -25.56
CA VAL A 144 14.22 -18.33 -25.92
C VAL A 144 15.23 -19.43 -26.28
N HIS A 145 15.29 -20.51 -25.49
CA HIS A 145 16.16 -21.64 -25.78
C HIS A 145 15.85 -22.27 -27.15
N GLN A 146 14.57 -22.49 -27.48
CA GLN A 146 14.20 -23.03 -28.81
C GLN A 146 14.50 -22.09 -29.98
N GLN A 147 14.58 -20.78 -29.76
CA GLN A 147 14.98 -19.82 -30.79
C GLN A 147 16.52 -19.73 -30.96
N GLY A 148 17.28 -20.63 -30.32
CA GLY A 148 18.74 -20.64 -30.40
C GLY A 148 19.43 -19.82 -29.31
N GLY A 149 18.73 -19.55 -28.20
CA GLY A 149 19.25 -18.83 -27.05
C GLY A 149 18.95 -17.32 -27.06
N PRO A 150 19.36 -16.60 -26.01
CA PRO A 150 19.05 -15.18 -25.82
C PRO A 150 19.63 -14.30 -26.93
N GLU A 151 20.78 -14.68 -27.51
CA GLU A 151 21.43 -13.91 -28.58
C GLU A 151 20.76 -14.06 -29.95
N LYS A 152 20.03 -15.17 -30.18
CA LYS A 152 19.37 -15.46 -31.46
C LYS A 152 17.87 -15.26 -31.42
N CYS A 153 17.29 -15.02 -30.25
CA CYS A 153 15.86 -14.82 -30.09
C CYS A 153 15.42 -13.51 -30.79
N PRO A 154 14.48 -13.56 -31.75
CA PRO A 154 14.02 -12.37 -32.48
C PRO A 154 13.09 -11.47 -31.64
N TRP A 155 12.74 -11.87 -30.41
CA TRP A 155 11.85 -11.14 -29.52
C TRP A 155 12.57 -10.77 -28.24
N THR A 156 12.50 -9.48 -27.88
CA THR A 156 13.03 -8.97 -26.61
C THR A 156 12.18 -9.45 -25.44
N LYS A 157 12.76 -9.44 -24.24
CA LYS A 157 12.07 -9.80 -23.00
C LYS A 157 10.75 -9.04 -22.86
N ASP A 158 10.76 -7.73 -23.10
CA ASP A 158 9.57 -6.87 -23.04
C ASP A 158 8.44 -7.27 -24.02
N ILE A 159 8.80 -7.76 -25.22
CA ILE A 159 7.81 -8.25 -26.20
C ILE A 159 7.15 -9.52 -25.69
N ILE A 160 7.92 -10.39 -25.06
CA ILE A 160 7.42 -11.66 -24.52
C ILE A 160 6.63 -11.38 -23.24
N GLU A 161 7.12 -10.55 -22.31
CA GLU A 161 6.41 -10.12 -21.09
C GLU A 161 5.11 -9.38 -21.39
N GLY A 162 5.04 -8.67 -22.52
CA GLY A 162 3.79 -8.12 -23.07
C GLY A 162 2.70 -9.18 -23.32
N LEU A 163 3.05 -10.47 -23.29
CA LEU A 163 2.11 -11.59 -23.37
C LEU A 163 1.50 -12.00 -22.04
N ILE A 164 2.06 -11.64 -20.87
CA ILE A 164 1.59 -12.15 -19.57
C ILE A 164 0.07 -11.99 -19.40
N ILE A 165 -0.42 -10.76 -19.60
CA ILE A 165 -1.84 -10.39 -19.43
C ILE A 165 -2.74 -11.00 -20.53
N PRO A 166 -2.44 -10.87 -21.84
CA PRO A 166 -3.29 -11.48 -22.86
C PRO A 166 -3.20 -13.01 -22.87
N PHE A 167 -2.05 -13.60 -22.50
CA PHE A 167 -1.85 -15.05 -22.52
C PHE A 167 -2.60 -15.74 -21.39
N SER A 168 -2.61 -15.17 -20.18
CA SER A 168 -3.42 -15.70 -19.07
C SER A 168 -4.92 -15.60 -19.38
N CYS A 169 -5.41 -14.49 -19.94
CA CYS A 169 -6.82 -14.36 -20.33
C CYS A 169 -7.21 -15.29 -21.49
N LEU A 170 -6.35 -15.47 -22.50
CA LEU A 170 -6.60 -16.38 -23.62
C LEU A 170 -6.53 -17.84 -23.20
N LEU A 171 -5.65 -18.19 -22.25
CA LEU A 171 -5.62 -19.50 -21.62
C LEU A 171 -6.86 -19.75 -20.78
N TYR A 172 -7.32 -18.77 -20.01
CA TYR A 172 -8.54 -18.88 -19.21
C TYR A 172 -9.74 -19.25 -20.09
N ILE A 173 -9.92 -18.55 -21.22
CA ILE A 173 -10.99 -18.83 -22.19
C ILE A 173 -10.81 -20.22 -22.82
N PHE A 174 -9.59 -20.60 -23.19
CA PHE A 174 -9.35 -21.84 -23.93
C PHE A 174 -9.40 -23.09 -23.04
N VAL A 175 -8.87 -23.02 -21.81
CA VAL A 175 -8.96 -24.11 -20.83
C VAL A 175 -10.41 -24.32 -20.41
N PHE A 176 -11.20 -23.25 -20.22
CA PHE A 176 -12.65 -23.39 -19.98
C PHE A 176 -13.39 -24.02 -21.18
N SER A 177 -12.96 -23.77 -22.41
CA SER A 177 -13.53 -24.43 -23.60
C SER A 177 -13.14 -25.91 -23.71
N GLU A 178 -11.87 -26.27 -23.49
CA GLU A 178 -11.41 -27.68 -23.54
C GLU A 178 -11.99 -28.52 -22.38
N VAL A 179 -12.17 -27.96 -21.17
CA VAL A 179 -12.78 -28.67 -20.02
C VAL A 179 -14.29 -28.90 -20.19
N ASN A 180 -14.98 -28.03 -20.95
CA ASN A 180 -16.40 -28.23 -21.28
C ASN A 180 -16.63 -29.28 -22.38
N GLU A 181 -15.65 -29.51 -23.27
CA GLU A 181 -15.76 -30.54 -24.30
C GLU A 181 -15.54 -31.95 -23.75
N THR A 182 -14.75 -32.12 -22.68
CA THR A 182 -14.51 -33.44 -22.07
C THR A 182 -15.61 -33.90 -21.10
N ASN A 183 -16.56 -33.04 -20.72
CA ASN A 183 -17.65 -33.37 -19.79
C ASN A 183 -19.00 -33.64 -20.48
N TYR A 184 -19.07 -33.61 -21.82
CA TYR A 184 -20.24 -34.05 -22.57
C TYR A 184 -19.99 -35.44 -23.17
N SER A 185 -20.10 -36.47 -22.33
CA SER A 185 -20.38 -37.82 -22.81
C SER A 185 -21.89 -37.90 -23.05
N PRO A 186 -22.38 -37.95 -24.31
CA PRO A 186 -23.80 -38.16 -24.54
C PRO A 186 -24.12 -39.59 -24.10
N GLY A 187 -24.83 -39.71 -22.97
CA GLY A 187 -25.39 -40.96 -22.51
C GLY A 187 -26.19 -41.60 -23.64
N ALA A 188 -25.89 -42.87 -23.89
CA ALA A 188 -26.60 -43.73 -24.82
C ALA A 188 -28.11 -43.64 -24.60
N GLY A 189 -28.83 -43.24 -25.65
CA GLY A 189 -30.28 -43.40 -25.71
C GLY A 189 -30.59 -44.89 -25.85
N GLN A 190 -31.06 -45.50 -24.77
CA GLN A 190 -31.89 -46.69 -24.83
C GLN A 190 -33.30 -46.27 -25.24
N LEU A 191 -33.65 -46.53 -26.49
CA LEU A 191 -35.02 -46.75 -26.93
C LEU A 191 -35.02 -48.02 -27.77
N GLY A 192 -35.58 -49.08 -27.19
CA GLY A 192 -35.76 -50.41 -27.75
C GLY A 192 -36.42 -51.28 -26.70
#